data_AF-A0A6A3TFM9-F1
#
_entry.id   AF-A0A6A3TFM9-F1
#
_cell.length_a   1.000
_cell.length_b   1.000
_cell.length_c   1.000
_cell.angle_alpha   90.00
_cell.angle_beta   90.00
_cell.angle_gamma   90.00
#
_symmetry.space_group_name_H-M   'P 1'
#
loop_
_entity.id
_entity.type
_entity.pdbx_description
1 polymer ?
#
loop_
_entity_poly.entity_id
_entity_poly.type
_entity_poly.pdbx_seq_one_letter_code
_entity_poly.pdbx_strand_id
1 'polypeptide(L)'
;MYRRLHENYILRELRRTSAEAIQRIYKGYAFRQLLRRWQVQAGVIQRIFRGYRGRLRAAAFREGSCTFYMAQRVFQRGVNISDRRIMLIIEKCGLSFRLDGYDLEACVTYHGFFSHSSSVNLLCYLNWTYGETLCGREFTRKGEKLAIRSVSSVNRLTGECFVDCVGGVSTKLTIPLADCIQAMNLRNFSAGDKDSPILLLPMTVDDTARFVDAIAERAILVPALRMATAELKAKASAGFTISVRAPPKMHFTFRQKSIFGDKDPPPCTPSTPVLQFVFPVTNGLRGVSIGTKTFRKKCARHAVQFTRCRCILPIVSTSAHIEAISRALAPPLPPS
;
A
#
# COMPACT_ATOMS: atom_id res chain seq x y z
N MET A 1 6.59 -39.46 -80.42
CA MET A 1 7.49 -38.64 -79.58
C MET A 1 6.71 -37.76 -78.59
N TYR A 2 5.74 -36.96 -79.04
CA TYR A 2 4.93 -36.07 -78.18
C TYR A 2 4.16 -36.75 -77.03
N ARG A 3 3.59 -37.93 -77.24
CA ARG A 3 2.84 -38.67 -76.21
C ARG A 3 3.71 -39.02 -74.98
N ARG A 4 4.94 -39.50 -75.21
CA ARG A 4 5.90 -39.80 -74.12
C ARG A 4 6.36 -38.54 -73.38
N LEU A 5 6.47 -37.40 -74.07
CA LEU A 5 6.82 -36.12 -73.43
C LEU A 5 5.67 -35.62 -72.53
N HIS A 6 4.43 -35.77 -72.99
CA HIS A 6 3.24 -35.40 -72.22
C HIS A 6 3.05 -36.30 -70.98
N GLU A 7 3.22 -37.61 -71.11
CA GLU A 7 3.18 -38.56 -69.99
C GLU A 7 4.25 -38.23 -68.93
N ASN A 8 5.48 -37.92 -69.37
CA ASN A 8 6.55 -37.49 -68.46
C ASN A 8 6.26 -36.16 -67.76
N TYR A 9 5.61 -35.21 -68.45
CA TYR A 9 5.18 -33.94 -67.86
C TYR A 9 4.13 -34.16 -66.76
N ILE A 10 3.09 -34.96 -67.04
CA ILE A 10 2.05 -35.29 -66.06
C ILE A 10 2.66 -35.98 -64.84
N LEU A 11 3.56 -36.94 -65.04
CA LEU A 11 4.23 -37.62 -63.93
C LEU A 11 5.09 -36.67 -63.08
N ARG A 12 5.75 -35.68 -63.71
CA ARG A 12 6.49 -34.64 -62.97
C ARG A 12 5.56 -33.75 -62.16
N GLU A 13 4.42 -33.36 -62.72
CA GLU A 13 3.45 -32.51 -62.03
C GLU A 13 2.76 -33.25 -60.87
N LEU A 14 2.48 -34.55 -61.02
CA LEU A 14 1.99 -35.41 -59.94
C LEU A 14 3.02 -35.57 -58.81
N ARG A 15 4.31 -35.75 -59.15
CA ARG A 15 5.38 -35.79 -58.15
C ARG A 15 5.53 -34.45 -57.43
N ARG A 16 5.43 -33.33 -58.17
CA ARG A 16 5.51 -31.99 -57.61
C ARG A 16 4.37 -31.72 -56.63
N THR A 17 3.12 -31.94 -57.05
CA THR A 17 1.93 -31.76 -56.21
C THR A 17 1.94 -32.65 -54.97
N SER A 18 2.40 -33.91 -55.12
CA SER A 18 2.60 -34.83 -53.99
C SER A 18 3.69 -34.35 -53.02
N ALA A 19 4.83 -33.87 -53.55
CA ALA A 19 5.90 -33.30 -52.74
C ALA A 19 5.45 -32.03 -52.00
N GLU A 20 4.70 -31.15 -52.66
CA GLU A 20 4.11 -29.96 -52.05
C GLU A 20 3.12 -30.34 -50.93
N ALA A 21 2.30 -31.37 -51.13
CA ALA A 21 1.38 -31.87 -50.11
C ALA A 21 2.14 -32.42 -48.88
N ILE A 22 3.17 -33.24 -49.09
CA ILE A 22 4.01 -33.80 -48.03
C ILE A 22 4.72 -32.67 -47.25
N GLN A 23 5.31 -31.71 -47.96
CA GLN A 23 5.97 -30.55 -47.33
C GLN A 23 4.99 -29.71 -46.50
N ARG A 24 3.77 -29.49 -47.01
CA ARG A 24 2.72 -28.76 -46.27
C ARG A 24 2.35 -29.48 -44.98
N ILE A 25 2.17 -30.79 -45.03
CA ILE A 25 1.87 -31.61 -43.85
C ILE A 25 3.01 -31.55 -42.83
N TYR A 26 4.26 -31.73 -43.28
CA TYR A 26 5.43 -31.68 -42.42
C TYR A 26 5.63 -30.31 -41.77
N LYS A 27 5.56 -29.22 -42.54
CA LYS A 27 5.62 -27.84 -42.02
C LYS A 27 4.52 -27.59 -40.99
N GLY A 28 3.31 -28.06 -41.26
CA GLY A 28 2.19 -27.99 -40.33
C GLY A 28 2.44 -28.77 -39.03
N TYR A 29 3.00 -29.98 -39.12
CA TYR A 29 3.38 -30.78 -37.96
C TYR A 29 4.47 -30.10 -37.13
N ALA A 30 5.56 -29.67 -37.76
CA ALA A 30 6.67 -28.99 -37.09
C ALA A 30 6.21 -27.70 -36.38
N PHE A 31 5.36 -26.91 -37.04
CA PHE A 31 4.80 -25.69 -36.44
C PHE A 31 3.88 -26.00 -35.26
N ARG A 32 3.05 -27.04 -35.34
CA ARG A 32 2.22 -27.48 -34.21
C ARG A 32 3.07 -27.93 -33.01
N GLN A 33 4.18 -28.62 -33.24
CA GLN A 33 5.11 -29.00 -32.17
C GLN A 33 5.77 -27.78 -31.52
N LEU A 34 6.21 -26.82 -32.33
CA LEU A 34 6.79 -25.57 -31.84
C LEU A 34 5.79 -24.75 -31.00
N LEU A 35 4.54 -24.62 -31.48
CA LEU A 35 3.46 -23.95 -30.74
C LEU A 35 3.18 -24.60 -29.38
N ARG A 36 3.17 -25.95 -29.31
CA ARG A 36 2.99 -26.66 -28.03
C ARG A 36 4.11 -26.31 -27.05
N ARG A 37 5.37 -26.31 -27.52
CA ARG A 37 6.52 -25.93 -26.68
C ARG A 37 6.37 -24.49 -26.16
N TRP A 38 6.02 -23.55 -27.02
CA TRP A 38 5.79 -22.15 -26.61
C TRP A 38 4.64 -22.01 -25.61
N GLN A 39 3.55 -22.76 -25.76
CA GLN A 39 2.44 -22.74 -24.80
C GLN A 39 2.87 -23.23 -23.42
N VAL A 40 3.63 -24.32 -23.34
CA VAL A 40 4.15 -24.85 -22.07
C VAL A 40 5.04 -23.81 -21.39
N GLN A 41 5.98 -23.22 -22.13
CA GLN A 41 6.89 -22.20 -21.59
C GLN A 41 6.15 -20.93 -21.14
N ALA A 42 5.18 -20.46 -21.93
CA ALA A 42 4.34 -19.34 -21.55
C ALA A 42 3.54 -19.64 -20.26
N GLY A 43 3.04 -20.88 -20.11
CA GLY A 43 2.36 -21.32 -18.89
C GLY A 43 3.26 -21.26 -17.66
N VAL A 44 4.53 -21.68 -17.78
CA VAL A 44 5.53 -21.59 -16.71
C VAL A 44 5.78 -20.14 -16.33
N ILE A 45 6.05 -19.26 -17.30
CA ILE A 45 6.27 -17.82 -17.07
C ILE A 45 5.05 -17.20 -16.39
N GLN A 46 3.85 -17.48 -16.89
CA GLN A 46 2.61 -16.97 -16.30
C GLN A 46 2.42 -17.45 -14.87
N ARG A 47 2.70 -18.71 -14.57
CA ARG A 47 2.61 -19.26 -13.21
C ARG A 47 3.59 -18.56 -12.27
N ILE A 48 4.85 -18.45 -12.66
CA ILE A 48 5.89 -17.78 -11.86
C ILE A 48 5.51 -16.31 -11.62
N PHE A 49 5.10 -15.60 -12.68
CA PHE A 49 4.72 -14.20 -12.59
C PHE A 49 3.48 -13.99 -11.70
N ARG A 50 2.45 -14.85 -11.83
CA ARG A 50 1.27 -14.84 -10.95
C ARG A 50 1.67 -15.10 -9.50
N GLY A 51 2.56 -16.07 -9.25
CA GLY A 51 3.07 -16.38 -7.92
C GLY A 51 3.87 -15.21 -7.30
N TYR A 52 4.77 -14.60 -8.08
CA TYR A 52 5.52 -13.41 -7.67
C TYR A 52 4.58 -12.24 -7.33
N ARG A 53 3.61 -11.94 -8.19
CA ARG A 53 2.61 -10.89 -7.93
C ARG A 53 1.73 -11.22 -6.72
N GLY A 54 1.39 -12.49 -6.51
CA GLY A 54 0.67 -12.94 -5.32
C GLY A 54 1.48 -12.73 -4.04
N ARG A 55 2.77 -13.06 -4.04
CA ARG A 55 3.67 -12.81 -2.90
C ARG A 55 3.89 -11.32 -2.63
N LEU A 56 4.06 -10.50 -3.67
CA LEU A 56 4.10 -9.04 -3.51
C LEU A 56 2.79 -8.50 -2.92
N ARG A 57 1.65 -9.03 -3.35
CA ARG A 57 0.35 -8.67 -2.78
C ARG A 57 0.25 -9.10 -1.31
N ALA A 58 0.73 -10.28 -0.96
CA ALA A 58 0.80 -10.77 0.42
C ALA A 58 1.79 -9.99 1.30
N ALA A 59 2.90 -9.53 0.75
CA ALA A 59 3.81 -8.61 1.41
C ALA A 59 3.13 -7.25 1.63
N ALA A 60 2.51 -6.69 0.60
CA ALA A 60 1.71 -5.47 0.72
C ALA A 60 0.52 -5.62 1.71
N PHE A 61 -0.06 -6.82 1.84
CA PHE A 61 -1.07 -7.09 2.88
C PHE A 61 -0.46 -7.07 4.29
N ARG A 62 0.70 -7.72 4.49
CA ARG A 62 1.44 -7.66 5.76
C ARG A 62 1.91 -6.24 6.10
N GLU A 63 2.23 -5.46 5.08
CA GLU A 63 2.67 -4.07 5.18
C GLU A 63 1.51 -3.05 5.17
N GLY A 64 0.26 -3.49 5.03
CA GLY A 64 -0.94 -2.64 5.07
C GLY A 64 -1.17 -1.72 3.85
N SER A 65 -0.51 -1.99 2.72
CA SER A 65 -0.47 -1.11 1.53
C SER A 65 -1.43 -1.51 0.38
N CYS A 66 -2.18 -2.63 0.49
CA CYS A 66 -3.16 -3.06 -0.53
C CYS A 66 -4.59 -3.28 0.01
N THR A 67 -5.59 -2.73 -0.69
CA THR A 67 -6.99 -2.51 -0.30
C THR A 67 -8.00 -3.61 -0.70
N PHE A 68 -7.68 -4.90 -0.52
CA PHE A 68 -8.60 -5.97 -0.91
C PHE A 68 -8.77 -7.03 0.18
N TYR A 69 -9.44 -6.72 1.30
CA TYR A 69 -10.35 -7.61 2.05
C TYR A 69 -11.27 -6.79 2.99
N MET A 70 -12.43 -7.39 3.33
CA MET A 70 -13.64 -6.84 3.98
C MET A 70 -13.43 -5.55 4.77
N ALA A 71 -13.82 -4.42 4.17
CA ALA A 71 -13.92 -3.18 4.90
C ALA A 71 -15.07 -3.32 5.91
N GLN A 72 -14.76 -3.29 7.21
CA GLN A 72 -15.78 -3.33 8.25
C GLN A 72 -16.41 -1.95 8.34
N ARG A 73 -17.74 -1.86 8.24
CA ARG A 73 -18.42 -0.60 8.54
C ARG A 73 -18.30 -0.32 10.03
N VAL A 74 -17.58 0.75 10.37
CA VAL A 74 -17.29 1.15 11.76
C VAL A 74 -18.05 2.41 12.15
N PHE A 75 -18.59 3.14 11.17
CA PHE A 75 -19.39 4.34 11.39
C PHE A 75 -20.50 4.44 10.35
N GLN A 76 -21.67 4.86 10.81
CA GLN A 76 -22.78 5.26 9.94
C GLN A 76 -23.67 6.22 10.71
N ARG A 77 -23.51 7.52 10.50
CA ARG A 77 -24.32 8.57 11.13
C ARG A 77 -24.44 9.79 10.23
N GLY A 78 -25.51 10.56 10.40
CA GLY A 78 -25.64 11.88 9.79
C GLY A 78 -24.69 12.88 10.47
N VAL A 79 -23.88 13.57 9.67
CA VAL A 79 -22.88 14.55 10.15
C VAL A 79 -22.98 15.82 9.30
N ASN A 80 -22.75 16.98 9.92
CA ASN A 80 -22.61 18.24 9.19
C ASN A 80 -21.16 18.37 8.69
N ILE A 81 -20.97 18.29 7.37
CA ILE A 81 -19.65 18.44 6.73
C ILE A 81 -19.73 19.64 5.79
N SER A 82 -18.94 20.68 6.05
CA SER A 82 -18.92 21.91 5.23
C SER A 82 -20.33 22.48 5.00
N ASP A 83 -21.10 22.62 6.09
CA ASP A 83 -22.49 23.11 6.13
C ASP A 83 -23.52 22.26 5.39
N ARG A 84 -23.16 21.03 4.99
CA ARG A 84 -24.07 20.05 4.40
C ARG A 84 -24.35 18.89 5.34
N ARG A 85 -25.61 18.46 5.43
CA ARG A 85 -26.00 17.26 6.18
C ARG A 85 -25.75 16.03 5.32
N ILE A 86 -24.72 15.27 5.68
CA ILE A 86 -24.27 14.10 4.90
C ILE A 86 -24.39 12.87 5.78
N MET A 87 -25.00 11.81 5.25
CA MET A 87 -24.94 10.48 5.86
C MET A 87 -23.53 9.91 5.62
N LEU A 88 -22.66 10.02 6.62
CA LEU A 88 -21.28 9.59 6.53
C LEU A 88 -21.17 8.11 6.93
N ILE A 89 -20.60 7.31 6.03
CA ILE A 89 -20.25 5.92 6.24
C ILE A 89 -18.73 5.81 6.23
N ILE A 90 -18.17 5.23 7.29
CA ILE A 90 -16.74 4.96 7.39
C ILE A 90 -16.53 3.46 7.45
N GLU A 91 -15.73 2.95 6.51
CA GLU A 91 -15.33 1.55 6.45
C GLU A 91 -13.84 1.41 6.78
N LYS A 92 -13.49 0.55 7.73
CA LYS A 92 -12.14 0.29 8.19
C LYS A 92 -11.53 -0.92 7.47
N CYS A 93 -10.30 -0.77 7.00
CA CYS A 93 -9.45 -1.85 6.51
C CYS A 93 -8.05 -1.69 7.12
N GLY A 94 -7.79 -2.40 8.22
CA GLY A 94 -6.60 -2.15 9.05
C GLY A 94 -6.63 -0.72 9.62
N LEU A 95 -5.58 0.08 9.37
CA LEU A 95 -5.53 1.51 9.72
C LEU A 95 -5.85 2.43 8.52
N SER A 96 -6.36 1.89 7.43
CA SER A 96 -6.87 2.71 6.32
C SER A 96 -8.40 2.77 6.40
N PHE A 97 -8.95 3.94 6.08
CA PHE A 97 -10.39 4.18 6.17
C PHE A 97 -10.94 4.68 4.84
N ARG A 98 -12.05 4.10 4.41
CA ARG A 98 -12.84 4.59 3.28
C ARG A 98 -13.98 5.43 3.82
N LEU A 99 -14.22 6.57 3.18
CA LEU A 99 -15.26 7.53 3.54
C LEU A 99 -16.25 7.61 2.38
N ASP A 100 -17.50 7.25 2.60
CA ASP A 100 -18.57 7.44 1.64
C ASP A 100 -19.63 8.32 2.31
N GLY A 101 -19.97 9.45 1.69
CA GLY A 101 -20.97 10.38 2.20
C GLY A 101 -22.12 10.53 1.23
N TYR A 102 -23.35 10.34 1.73
CA TYR A 102 -24.56 10.48 0.94
C TYR A 102 -25.29 11.75 1.34
N ASP A 103 -25.41 12.68 0.39
CA ASP A 103 -26.21 13.88 0.51
C ASP A 103 -27.59 13.59 -0.07
N LEU A 104 -28.54 13.42 0.83
CA LEU A 104 -29.91 13.03 0.49
C LEU A 104 -30.70 14.19 -0.13
N GLU A 105 -30.29 15.43 0.12
CA GLU A 105 -30.94 16.62 -0.42
C GLU A 105 -30.49 16.85 -1.87
N ALA A 106 -29.18 16.82 -2.12
CA ALA A 106 -28.64 16.98 -3.47
C ALA A 106 -28.70 15.69 -4.31
N CYS A 107 -29.04 14.55 -3.71
CA CYS A 107 -28.95 13.21 -4.31
C CYS A 107 -27.54 12.90 -4.85
N VAL A 108 -26.52 13.29 -4.09
CA VAL A 108 -25.11 13.20 -4.50
C VAL A 108 -24.32 12.31 -3.54
N THR A 109 -23.38 11.54 -4.10
CA THR A 109 -22.44 10.73 -3.34
C THR A 109 -21.05 11.33 -3.39
N TYR A 110 -20.45 11.55 -2.23
CA TYR A 110 -19.06 11.96 -2.10
C TYR A 110 -18.21 10.78 -1.62
N HIS A 111 -17.02 10.65 -2.19
CA HIS A 111 -16.07 9.60 -1.82
C HIS A 111 -14.79 10.21 -1.25
N GLY A 112 -14.17 9.48 -0.34
CA GLY A 112 -12.94 9.85 0.33
C GLY A 112 -12.13 8.63 0.75
N PHE A 113 -10.84 8.84 0.93
CA PHE A 113 -9.93 7.81 1.43
C PHE A 113 -8.93 8.42 2.39
N PHE A 114 -8.75 7.76 3.53
CA PHE A 114 -7.80 8.13 4.56
C PHE A 114 -6.78 7.00 4.73
N SER A 115 -5.55 7.29 4.32
CA SER A 115 -4.49 6.28 4.22
C SER A 115 -3.90 5.90 5.58
N HIS A 116 -3.33 4.70 5.68
CA HIS A 116 -2.59 4.25 6.87
C HIS A 116 -1.61 5.29 7.43
N SER A 117 -0.78 5.90 6.57
CA SER A 117 0.21 6.90 7.03
C SER A 117 -0.45 8.16 7.57
N SER A 118 -1.57 8.59 6.98
CA SER A 118 -2.37 9.70 7.48
C SER A 118 -3.03 9.36 8.82
N SER A 119 -3.53 8.13 8.98
CA SER A 119 -4.11 7.65 10.23
C SER A 119 -3.12 7.65 11.37
N VAL A 120 -1.93 7.10 11.14
CA VAL A 120 -0.84 7.09 12.11
C VAL A 120 -0.42 8.51 12.51
N ASN A 121 -0.32 9.43 11.55
CA ASN A 121 0.00 10.84 11.84
C ASN A 121 -1.09 11.51 12.68
N LEU A 122 -2.37 11.25 12.37
CA LEU A 122 -3.49 11.77 13.15
C LEU A 122 -3.50 11.21 14.58
N LEU A 123 -3.24 9.91 14.74
CA LEU A 123 -3.13 9.26 16.04
C LEU A 123 -2.02 9.90 16.89
N CYS A 124 -0.83 10.08 16.30
CA CYS A 124 0.30 10.75 16.95
C CYS A 124 -0.06 12.18 17.38
N TYR A 125 -0.71 12.94 16.50
CA TYR A 125 -1.16 14.29 16.79
C TYR A 125 -2.14 14.32 17.97
N LEU A 126 -3.16 13.47 17.96
CA LEU A 126 -4.19 13.48 19.00
C LEU A 126 -3.59 13.13 20.38
N ASN A 127 -2.74 12.11 20.45
CA ASN A 127 -2.05 11.73 21.70
C ASN A 127 -1.04 12.79 22.16
N TRP A 128 -0.36 13.47 21.24
CA TRP A 128 0.50 14.60 21.56
C TRP A 128 -0.29 15.75 22.19
N THR A 129 -1.35 16.22 21.52
CA THR A 129 -2.20 17.31 22.04
C THR A 129 -2.85 16.94 23.36
N TYR A 130 -3.24 15.68 23.54
CA TYR A 130 -3.76 15.23 24.82
C TYR A 130 -2.70 15.28 25.93
N GLY A 131 -1.46 14.87 25.65
CA GLY A 131 -0.34 15.03 26.58
C GLY A 131 -0.07 16.48 26.95
N GLU A 132 -0.16 17.41 25.99
CA GLU A 132 -0.01 18.85 26.23
C GLU A 132 -1.09 19.38 27.18
N THR A 133 -2.35 18.95 27.04
CA THR A 133 -3.43 19.35 27.96
C THR A 133 -3.25 18.85 29.40
N LEU A 134 -2.38 17.87 29.62
CA LEU A 134 -2.08 17.28 30.92
C LEU A 134 -0.78 17.83 31.53
N CYS A 135 -0.08 18.72 30.84
CA CYS A 135 1.09 19.40 31.40
C CYS A 135 0.68 20.22 32.64
N GLY A 136 1.52 20.17 33.68
CA GLY A 136 1.27 20.75 34.99
C GLY A 136 0.52 19.84 35.96
N ARG A 137 -0.07 18.72 35.50
CA ARG A 137 -0.74 17.78 36.41
C ARG A 137 0.24 16.95 37.23
N GLU A 138 -0.11 16.74 38.49
CA GLU A 138 0.68 15.98 39.45
C GLU A 138 0.18 14.54 39.60
N PHE A 139 1.11 13.61 39.76
CA PHE A 139 0.82 12.21 40.04
C PHE A 139 1.90 11.60 40.93
N THR A 140 1.54 10.53 41.63
CA THR A 140 2.47 9.81 42.50
C THR A 140 2.94 8.52 41.85
N ARG A 141 4.25 8.30 41.77
CA ARG A 141 4.84 7.06 41.24
C ARG A 141 5.91 6.58 42.19
N LYS A 142 5.81 5.32 42.65
CA LYS A 142 6.76 4.69 43.59
C LYS A 142 7.03 5.55 44.85
N GLY A 143 6.01 6.23 45.37
CA GLY A 143 6.11 7.08 46.56
C GLY A 143 6.59 8.52 46.31
N GLU A 144 7.05 8.86 45.11
CA GLU A 144 7.47 10.23 44.76
C GLU A 144 6.34 10.99 44.05
N LYS A 145 6.15 12.27 44.39
CA LYS A 145 5.26 13.19 43.67
C LYS A 145 5.99 13.77 42.45
N LEU A 146 5.44 13.54 41.28
CA LEU A 146 5.95 13.99 39.99
C LEU A 146 4.91 14.89 39.32
N ALA A 147 5.36 15.88 38.55
CA ALA A 147 4.51 16.69 37.69
C ALA A 147 4.92 16.55 36.22
N ILE A 148 3.93 16.50 35.31
CA ILE A 148 4.19 16.48 33.86
C ILE A 148 4.68 17.87 33.44
N ARG A 149 5.90 17.97 32.91
CA ARG A 149 6.46 19.25 32.46
C ARG A 149 6.16 19.53 30.99
N SER A 150 6.40 18.56 30.13
CA SER A 150 6.27 18.71 28.68
C SER A 150 6.13 17.35 27.99
N VAL A 151 5.55 17.35 26.78
CA VAL A 151 5.58 16.17 25.91
C VAL A 151 6.96 16.05 25.27
N SER A 152 7.58 14.86 25.35
CA SER A 152 8.98 14.65 24.96
C SER A 152 9.12 14.01 23.60
N SER A 153 8.34 12.96 23.32
CA SER A 153 8.38 12.26 22.04
C SER A 153 7.15 11.38 21.81
N VAL A 154 6.89 11.02 20.55
CA VAL A 154 5.87 10.04 20.17
C VAL A 154 6.46 8.94 19.30
N ASN A 155 6.02 7.70 19.54
CA ASN A 155 6.37 6.56 18.70
C ASN A 155 5.51 6.56 17.43
N ARG A 156 6.17 6.68 16.28
CA ARG A 156 5.50 6.74 14.97
C ARG A 156 4.76 5.45 14.59
N LEU A 157 5.11 4.30 15.16
CA LEU A 157 4.47 3.03 14.79
C LEU A 157 3.24 2.73 15.66
N THR A 158 3.32 3.05 16.96
CA THR A 158 2.29 2.70 17.94
C THR A 158 1.39 3.89 18.31
N GLY A 159 1.82 5.12 18.02
CA GLY A 159 1.16 6.34 18.52
C GLY A 159 1.39 6.60 20.01
N GLU A 160 2.23 5.78 20.68
CA GLU A 160 2.51 5.92 22.10
C GLU A 160 3.28 7.22 22.38
N CYS A 161 2.78 7.99 23.34
CA CYS A 161 3.28 9.31 23.69
C CYS A 161 4.10 9.23 24.99
N PHE A 162 5.24 9.91 25.02
CA PHE A 162 6.14 10.00 26.17
C PHE A 162 6.19 11.45 26.65
N VAL A 163 6.19 11.62 27.97
CA VAL A 163 6.23 12.91 28.64
C VAL A 163 7.42 13.00 29.57
N ASP A 164 8.00 14.19 29.67
CA ASP A 164 9.03 14.50 30.64
C ASP A 164 8.38 15.00 31.93
N CYS A 165 8.69 14.30 33.01
CA CYS A 165 8.18 14.58 34.34
C CYS A 165 9.30 15.08 35.24
N VAL A 166 8.96 15.96 36.18
CA VAL A 166 9.89 16.50 37.18
C VAL A 166 9.38 16.15 38.58
N GLY A 167 10.25 15.56 39.40
CA GLY A 167 9.99 15.30 40.81
C GLY A 167 10.52 16.39 41.74
N GLY A 168 10.14 16.30 43.02
CA GLY A 168 10.60 17.23 44.06
C GLY A 168 12.12 17.26 44.26
N VAL A 169 12.85 16.23 43.79
CA VAL A 169 14.31 16.09 43.95
C VAL A 169 15.08 16.45 42.65
N SER A 170 14.49 17.24 41.74
CA SER A 170 15.10 17.63 40.45
C SER A 170 15.37 16.46 39.48
N THR A 171 14.78 15.29 39.74
CA THR A 171 14.85 14.13 38.85
C THR A 171 13.99 14.36 37.62
N LYS A 172 14.63 14.41 36.44
CA LYS A 172 13.93 14.43 35.14
C LYS A 172 13.75 13.00 34.66
N LEU A 173 12.50 12.59 34.46
CA LEU A 173 12.15 11.23 34.04
C LEU A 173 11.25 11.29 32.82
N THR A 174 11.59 10.55 31.76
CA THR A 174 10.70 10.36 30.62
C THR A 174 9.83 9.12 30.84
N ILE A 175 8.51 9.29 30.85
CA ILE A 175 7.53 8.27 31.22
C ILE A 175 6.46 8.15 30.12
N PRO A 176 5.96 6.95 29.78
CA PRO A 176 4.80 6.80 28.90
C PRO A 176 3.58 7.54 29.46
N LEU A 177 2.86 8.28 28.61
CA LEU A 177 1.68 9.05 29.01
C LEU A 177 0.58 8.16 29.61
N ALA A 178 0.44 6.92 29.11
CA ALA A 178 -0.50 5.94 29.64
C ALA A 178 -0.23 5.61 31.12
N ASP A 179 1.03 5.40 31.49
CA ASP A 179 1.43 5.13 32.88
C ASP A 179 1.13 6.31 33.80
N CYS A 180 1.37 7.54 33.33
CA CYS A 180 1.05 8.76 34.07
C CYS A 180 -0.46 8.87 34.33
N ILE A 181 -1.29 8.60 33.32
CA ILE A 181 -2.75 8.65 33.45
C ILE A 181 -3.27 7.54 34.37
N GLN A 182 -2.73 6.33 34.28
CA GLN A 182 -3.08 5.25 35.20
C GLN A 182 -2.75 5.62 36.65
N ALA A 183 -1.57 6.20 36.90
CA ALA A 183 -1.19 6.66 38.23
C ALA A 183 -2.11 7.77 38.75
N MET A 184 -2.50 8.74 37.90
CA MET A 184 -3.47 9.78 38.25
C MET A 184 -4.84 9.19 38.61
N ASN A 185 -5.35 8.29 37.78
CA ASN A 185 -6.66 7.66 38.00
C ASN A 185 -6.68 6.80 39.27
N LEU A 186 -5.63 6.01 39.53
CA LEU A 186 -5.53 5.19 40.74
C LEU A 186 -5.62 6.05 42.01
N ARG A 187 -4.98 7.22 42.01
CA ARG A 187 -5.07 8.17 43.14
C ARG A 187 -6.50 8.66 43.35
N ASN A 188 -7.22 9.01 42.29
CA ASN A 188 -8.60 9.49 42.38
C ASN A 188 -9.53 8.41 42.97
N PHE A 189 -9.33 7.14 42.60
CA PHE A 189 -10.07 6.03 43.21
C PHE A 189 -9.75 5.85 44.70
N SER A 190 -8.49 5.99 45.10
CA SER A 190 -8.08 5.85 46.50
C SER A 190 -8.47 7.04 47.39
N ALA A 191 -8.60 8.24 46.82
CA ALA A 191 -8.91 9.47 47.56
C ALA A 191 -10.41 9.62 47.90
N GLY A 192 -11.29 8.76 47.37
CA GLY A 192 -12.72 8.81 47.66
C GLY A 192 -13.48 9.99 47.03
N ASP A 193 -12.80 10.83 46.24
CA ASP A 193 -13.38 11.94 45.47
C ASP A 193 -14.20 11.40 44.30
N LYS A 194 -15.48 11.11 44.57
CA LYS A 194 -16.47 10.62 43.58
C LYS A 194 -16.71 11.58 42.41
N ASP A 195 -16.30 12.84 42.54
CA ASP A 195 -16.61 13.90 41.57
C ASP A 195 -15.43 14.25 40.64
N SER A 196 -14.26 13.63 40.83
CA SER A 196 -13.11 13.86 39.94
C SER A 196 -13.25 13.05 38.65
N PRO A 197 -13.33 13.68 37.45
CA PRO A 197 -13.53 12.96 36.20
C PRO A 197 -12.32 12.06 35.91
N ILE A 198 -12.59 10.77 35.68
CA ILE A 198 -11.58 9.79 35.28
C ILE A 198 -10.96 10.23 33.96
N LEU A 199 -9.63 10.34 33.93
CA LEU A 199 -8.91 10.66 32.71
C LEU A 199 -8.93 9.47 31.75
N LEU A 200 -9.26 9.75 30.49
CA LEU A 200 -9.22 8.73 29.45
C LEU A 200 -7.77 8.34 29.14
N LEU A 201 -7.52 7.06 28.86
CA LEU A 201 -6.21 6.61 28.40
C LEU A 201 -5.90 7.22 27.01
N PRO A 202 -4.60 7.36 26.64
CA PRO A 202 -4.21 7.74 25.29
C PRO A 202 -4.77 6.75 24.28
N MET A 203 -5.11 7.22 23.07
CA MET A 203 -5.67 6.35 22.05
C MET A 203 -4.62 5.37 21.54
N THR A 204 -5.03 4.12 21.41
CA THR A 204 -4.24 3.06 20.81
C THR A 204 -4.66 2.81 19.36
N VAL A 205 -3.87 2.02 18.64
CA VAL A 205 -4.16 1.59 17.27
C VAL A 205 -5.48 0.80 17.18
N ASP A 206 -5.88 0.15 18.28
CA ASP A 206 -7.06 -0.69 18.34
C ASP A 206 -8.34 0.08 18.72
N ASP A 207 -8.21 1.30 19.25
CA ASP A 207 -9.31 2.19 19.68
C ASP A 207 -10.08 2.79 18.50
N THR A 208 -10.74 1.91 17.75
CA THR A 208 -11.41 2.23 16.49
C THR A 208 -12.52 3.25 16.68
N ALA A 209 -13.32 3.14 17.76
CA ALA A 209 -14.45 4.04 17.99
C ALA A 209 -14.01 5.50 18.16
N ARG A 210 -13.12 5.77 19.13
CA ARG A 210 -12.60 7.13 19.37
C ARG A 210 -11.86 7.70 18.17
N PHE A 211 -11.12 6.85 17.46
CA PHE A 211 -10.37 7.28 16.28
C PHE A 211 -11.29 7.66 15.11
N VAL A 212 -12.36 6.88 14.90
CA VAL A 212 -13.38 7.14 13.88
C VAL A 212 -14.17 8.40 14.19
N ASP A 213 -14.50 8.66 15.46
CA ASP A 213 -15.13 9.92 15.87
C ASP A 213 -14.22 11.12 15.56
N ALA A 214 -12.92 11.01 15.87
CA ALA A 214 -11.95 12.05 15.52
C ALA A 214 -11.77 12.24 14.00
N ILE A 215 -11.92 11.18 13.19
CA ILE A 215 -11.96 11.28 11.73
C ILE A 215 -13.21 12.03 11.27
N ALA A 216 -14.38 11.68 11.82
CA ALA A 216 -15.66 12.28 11.46
C ALA A 216 -15.70 13.78 11.79
N GLU A 217 -15.20 14.18 12.96
CA GLU A 217 -15.07 15.59 13.37
C GLU A 217 -14.16 16.41 12.45
N ARG A 218 -13.20 15.76 11.79
CA ARG A 218 -12.23 16.39 10.89
C ARG A 218 -12.58 16.21 9.43
N ALA A 219 -13.70 15.56 9.10
CA ALA A 219 -14.13 15.36 7.73
C ALA A 219 -14.52 16.72 7.12
N ILE A 220 -14.02 16.98 5.91
CA ILE A 220 -14.27 18.19 5.14
C ILE A 220 -14.50 17.84 3.68
N LEU A 221 -15.32 18.62 2.99
CA LEU A 221 -15.44 18.54 1.54
C LEU A 221 -14.34 19.38 0.89
N VAL A 222 -13.59 18.78 -0.03
CA VAL A 222 -12.52 19.43 -0.79
C VAL A 222 -12.83 19.28 -2.28
N PRO A 223 -12.59 20.32 -3.10
CA PRO A 223 -12.76 20.21 -4.56
C PRO A 223 -11.97 19.01 -5.11
N ALA A 224 -12.64 18.18 -5.90
CA ALA A 224 -12.01 17.03 -6.55
C ALA A 224 -10.92 17.54 -7.50
N LEU A 225 -9.68 17.05 -7.34
CA LEU A 225 -8.55 17.46 -8.16
C LEU A 225 -8.86 17.25 -9.65
N ARG A 226 -8.72 18.31 -10.46
CA ARG A 226 -8.93 18.27 -11.92
C ARG A 226 -8.04 17.25 -12.65
N MET A 227 -6.96 16.76 -12.01
CA MET A 227 -6.04 15.75 -12.54
C MET A 227 -6.27 14.33 -12.01
N ALA A 228 -7.42 14.05 -11.37
CA ALA A 228 -7.77 12.70 -10.96
C ALA A 228 -7.90 11.75 -12.18
N THR A 229 -7.61 10.45 -11.97
CA THR A 229 -7.79 9.42 -13.00
C THR A 229 -9.25 9.39 -13.49
N ALA A 230 -9.50 8.96 -14.73
CA ALA A 230 -10.85 8.91 -15.29
C ALA A 230 -11.85 8.11 -14.41
N GLU A 231 -11.38 7.07 -13.72
CA GLU A 231 -12.18 6.29 -12.76
C GLU A 231 -12.55 7.09 -11.50
N LEU A 232 -11.64 7.91 -10.97
CA LEU A 232 -11.92 8.77 -9.82
C LEU A 232 -12.85 9.92 -10.21
N LYS A 233 -12.71 10.48 -11.43
CA LYS A 233 -13.63 11.49 -11.97
C LYS A 233 -15.03 10.93 -12.19
N ALA A 234 -15.15 9.69 -12.67
CA ALA A 234 -16.44 9.02 -12.83
C ALA A 234 -17.16 8.78 -11.50
N LYS A 235 -16.41 8.59 -10.41
CA LYS A 235 -16.96 8.43 -9.04
C LYS A 235 -17.20 9.76 -8.33
N ALA A 236 -16.40 10.79 -8.61
CA ALA A 236 -16.56 12.14 -8.05
C ALA A 236 -17.46 13.02 -8.94
N SER A 237 -18.66 12.54 -9.28
CA SER A 237 -19.64 13.26 -10.12
C SER A 237 -19.99 14.65 -9.57
N ALA A 238 -19.84 14.82 -8.25
CA ALA A 238 -20.14 16.04 -7.51
C ALA A 238 -19.12 17.18 -7.64
N GLY A 239 -17.93 16.92 -8.22
CA GLY A 239 -16.83 17.88 -8.20
C GLY A 239 -16.17 18.09 -6.82
N PHE A 240 -16.61 17.37 -5.78
CA PHE A 240 -16.04 17.37 -4.43
C PHE A 240 -15.73 15.95 -3.95
N THR A 241 -14.75 15.83 -3.06
CA THR A 241 -14.34 14.59 -2.38
C THR A 241 -14.28 14.82 -0.88
N ILE A 242 -14.58 13.80 -0.09
CA ILE A 242 -14.40 13.86 1.36
C ILE A 242 -12.92 13.66 1.66
N SER A 243 -12.34 14.59 2.41
CA SER A 243 -10.99 14.47 2.96
C SER A 243 -11.03 14.66 4.46
N VAL A 244 -10.04 14.12 5.16
CA VAL A 244 -9.84 14.42 6.58
C VAL A 244 -8.88 15.60 6.66
N ARG A 245 -9.23 16.64 7.42
CA ARG A 245 -8.35 17.79 7.65
C ARG A 245 -7.07 17.28 8.32
N ALA A 246 -5.94 17.48 7.65
CA ALA A 246 -4.64 17.11 8.19
C ALA A 246 -4.39 17.85 9.52
N PRO A 247 -3.72 17.20 10.50
CA PRO A 247 -3.28 17.92 11.68
C PRO A 247 -2.37 19.10 11.28
N PRO A 248 -2.40 20.21 12.05
CA PRO A 248 -1.47 21.32 11.83
C PRO A 248 -0.03 20.80 11.84
N LYS A 249 0.86 21.47 11.08
CA LYS A 249 2.28 21.09 11.02
C LYS A 249 2.88 21.25 12.43
N MET A 250 3.03 20.13 13.13
CA MET A 250 3.75 20.06 14.40
C MET A 250 5.11 19.39 14.16
N HIS A 251 6.14 19.94 14.79
CA HIS A 251 7.47 19.33 14.82
C HIS A 251 7.48 18.23 15.89
N PHE A 252 6.95 17.06 15.53
CA PHE A 252 7.03 15.90 16.41
C PHE A 252 8.48 15.45 16.57
N THR A 253 8.91 15.29 17.81
CA THR A 253 10.11 14.54 18.18
C THR A 253 9.76 13.05 18.17
N PHE A 254 10.23 12.33 17.15
CA PHE A 254 10.03 10.89 17.07
C PHE A 254 11.15 10.16 17.78
N ARG A 255 10.82 9.18 18.62
CA ARG A 255 11.84 8.30 19.20
C ARG A 255 12.42 7.42 18.09
N GLN A 256 13.69 7.63 17.76
CA GLN A 256 14.44 6.72 16.90
C GLN A 256 14.70 5.45 17.72
N LYS A 257 14.37 4.26 17.18
CA LYS A 257 14.84 3.01 17.80
C LYS A 257 16.36 3.10 17.89
N SER A 258 16.92 3.09 19.09
CA SER A 258 18.36 2.88 19.29
C SER A 258 18.66 1.46 18.79
N ILE A 259 19.25 1.36 17.61
CA ILE A 259 19.75 0.07 17.08
C ILE A 259 21.06 -0.34 17.80
N PHE A 260 21.65 0.59 18.56
CA PHE A 260 22.80 0.32 19.42
C PHE A 260 22.36 0.39 20.88
N GLY A 261 22.30 -0.78 21.53
CA GLY A 261 22.57 -0.84 22.96
C GLY A 261 24.05 -0.51 23.18
N ASP A 262 24.34 0.12 24.30
CA ASP A 262 25.69 0.39 24.80
C ASP A 262 26.61 -0.81 24.56
N LYS A 263 27.60 -0.64 23.68
CA LYS A 263 28.94 -1.25 23.72
C LYS A 263 29.79 -0.65 22.60
N ASP A 264 31.00 -0.27 22.96
CA ASP A 264 32.01 0.39 22.12
C ASP A 264 32.20 -0.26 20.74
N PRO A 265 32.56 0.51 19.69
CA PRO A 265 32.78 -0.04 18.36
C PRO A 265 34.07 -0.86 18.31
N PRO A 266 34.06 -2.12 17.83
CA PRO A 266 35.29 -2.81 17.50
C PRO A 266 35.83 -2.33 16.13
N PRO A 267 37.14 -2.42 15.90
CA PRO A 267 37.79 -1.80 14.74
C PRO A 267 37.39 -2.47 13.43
N CYS A 268 37.24 -1.64 12.40
CA CYS A 268 36.95 -2.02 11.02
C CYS A 268 37.97 -3.03 10.48
N THR A 269 37.46 -4.12 9.89
CA THR A 269 38.17 -4.88 8.85
C THR A 269 37.30 -4.98 7.59
N PRO A 270 37.91 -4.94 6.39
CA PRO A 270 37.17 -4.79 5.14
C PRO A 270 36.71 -6.16 4.64
N SER A 271 35.41 -6.32 4.38
CA SER A 271 34.87 -7.47 3.66
C SER A 271 34.35 -7.05 2.27
N THR A 272 34.58 -7.96 1.34
CA THR A 272 34.55 -7.87 -0.13
C THR A 272 33.20 -7.47 -0.74
N PRO A 273 33.19 -6.93 -1.97
CA PRO A 273 32.01 -6.34 -2.59
C PRO A 273 31.08 -7.45 -3.10
N VAL A 274 29.99 -7.70 -2.37
CA VAL A 274 28.83 -8.37 -2.95
C VAL A 274 28.14 -7.35 -3.86
N LEU A 275 28.15 -7.62 -5.17
CA LEU A 275 27.40 -6.85 -6.18
C LEU A 275 25.91 -6.83 -5.83
N GLN A 276 25.49 -5.85 -5.04
CA GLN A 276 24.09 -5.48 -4.88
C GLN A 276 23.65 -4.76 -6.14
N PHE A 277 22.80 -5.41 -6.92
CA PHE A 277 22.00 -4.72 -7.93
C PHE A 277 21.05 -3.75 -7.23
N VAL A 278 21.47 -2.50 -7.12
CA VAL A 278 20.63 -1.38 -6.69
C VAL A 278 19.67 -1.08 -7.83
N PHE A 279 18.46 -1.62 -7.76
CA PHE A 279 17.35 -1.05 -8.51
C PHE A 279 16.96 0.26 -7.84
N PRO A 280 16.78 1.37 -8.59
CA PRO A 280 16.31 2.61 -7.99
C PRO A 280 14.91 2.37 -7.43
N VAL A 281 14.80 2.44 -6.10
CA VAL A 281 13.54 2.47 -5.38
C VAL A 281 12.87 3.80 -5.72
N THR A 282 12.11 3.83 -6.79
CA THR A 282 11.21 4.95 -7.07
C THR A 282 10.04 4.84 -6.10
N ASN A 283 10.18 5.55 -4.98
CA ASN A 283 9.06 5.96 -4.14
C ASN A 283 7.92 6.52 -5.02
N GLY A 284 6.69 6.27 -4.58
CA GLY A 284 5.46 6.51 -5.33
C GLY A 284 5.41 7.83 -6.10
N LEU A 285 4.89 7.72 -7.33
CA LEU A 285 4.22 8.78 -8.08
C LEU A 285 4.90 10.16 -8.05
N ARG A 286 5.91 10.34 -8.90
CA ARG A 286 6.08 11.62 -9.61
C ARG A 286 6.05 11.36 -11.11
N GLY A 287 5.20 12.10 -11.80
CA GLY A 287 5.25 12.20 -13.24
C GLY A 287 6.62 12.74 -13.66
N VAL A 288 7.40 11.90 -14.32
CA VAL A 288 8.46 12.32 -15.23
C VAL A 288 8.14 11.64 -16.55
N SER A 289 7.64 12.44 -17.48
CA SER A 289 7.45 12.10 -18.88
C SER A 289 8.80 11.92 -19.56
N ILE A 290 9.27 10.68 -19.69
CA ILE A 290 10.31 10.33 -20.66
C ILE A 290 9.89 9.04 -21.37
N GLY A 291 9.72 9.16 -22.69
CA GLY A 291 9.49 8.04 -23.61
C GLY A 291 8.02 7.76 -23.89
N THR A 292 7.53 8.28 -25.01
CA THR A 292 6.30 7.89 -25.69
C THR A 292 6.15 6.37 -25.78
N LYS A 293 5.35 5.76 -24.90
CA LYS A 293 4.91 4.37 -25.05
C LYS A 293 3.70 4.34 -25.96
N THR A 294 3.96 4.09 -27.25
CA THR A 294 2.96 3.67 -28.23
C THR A 294 2.39 2.31 -27.81
N PHE A 295 1.39 2.30 -26.95
CA PHE A 295 0.51 1.15 -26.80
C PHE A 295 -0.31 1.00 -28.09
N ARG A 296 -0.50 -0.22 -28.61
CA ARG A 296 -1.55 -0.44 -29.63
C ARG A 296 -2.87 0.08 -29.06
N LYS A 297 -3.57 0.94 -29.82
CA LYS A 297 -4.89 1.51 -29.46
C LYS A 297 -5.73 0.49 -28.70
N LYS A 298 -6.13 0.84 -27.47
CA LYS A 298 -6.98 0.02 -26.61
C LYS A 298 -8.24 -0.38 -27.38
N CYS A 299 -8.44 -1.67 -27.64
CA CYS A 299 -9.68 -2.15 -28.23
C CYS A 299 -10.82 -1.96 -27.22
N ALA A 300 -11.83 -1.19 -27.60
CA ALA A 300 -12.97 -0.82 -26.76
C ALA A 300 -13.85 -2.02 -26.33
N ARG A 301 -13.74 -3.19 -27.00
CA ARG A 301 -14.56 -4.38 -26.67
C ARG A 301 -14.07 -5.20 -25.47
N HIS A 302 -12.91 -4.91 -24.86
CA HIS A 302 -12.24 -5.87 -23.96
C HIS A 302 -12.20 -5.51 -22.46
N ALA A 303 -13.05 -4.61 -21.98
CA ALA A 303 -13.03 -4.23 -20.55
C ALA A 303 -13.67 -5.25 -19.60
N VAL A 304 -14.43 -6.24 -20.10
CA VAL A 304 -15.38 -6.97 -19.24
C VAL A 304 -14.90 -8.38 -18.82
N GLN A 305 -14.00 -9.03 -19.56
CA GLN A 305 -13.52 -10.38 -19.20
C GLN A 305 -12.02 -10.56 -19.48
N PHE A 306 -11.19 -10.32 -18.46
CA PHE A 306 -9.73 -10.45 -18.49
C PHE A 306 -9.20 -11.90 -18.65
N THR A 307 -10.06 -12.90 -18.66
CA THR A 307 -9.64 -14.29 -18.45
C THR A 307 -9.07 -15.00 -19.68
N ARG A 308 -9.18 -14.46 -20.90
CA ARG A 308 -8.81 -15.18 -22.15
C ARG A 308 -8.14 -14.39 -23.28
N CYS A 309 -7.58 -13.20 -23.04
CA CYS A 309 -6.99 -12.42 -24.13
C CYS A 309 -5.53 -12.81 -24.46
N ARG A 310 -5.25 -13.18 -25.72
CA ARG A 310 -3.92 -13.53 -26.25
C ARG A 310 -3.05 -12.32 -26.66
N CYS A 311 -3.55 -11.09 -26.47
CA CYS A 311 -2.92 -9.86 -26.99
C CYS A 311 -1.85 -9.24 -26.09
N ILE A 312 -1.53 -9.86 -24.95
CA ILE A 312 -0.51 -9.36 -24.02
C ILE A 312 0.74 -10.24 -24.16
N LEU A 313 1.59 -9.89 -25.13
CA LEU A 313 3.01 -10.24 -25.08
C LEU A 313 3.78 -8.98 -24.64
N PRO A 314 4.69 -9.08 -23.65
CA PRO A 314 5.58 -7.98 -23.33
C PRO A 314 6.56 -7.75 -24.49
N ILE A 315 6.74 -6.49 -24.89
CA ILE A 315 7.86 -6.11 -25.77
C ILE A 315 9.12 -6.15 -24.91
N VAL A 316 10.08 -7.00 -25.27
CA VAL A 316 11.40 -7.07 -24.63
C VAL A 316 12.21 -5.88 -25.15
N SER A 317 12.42 -4.86 -24.31
CA SER A 317 12.89 -3.54 -24.76
C SER A 317 14.40 -3.31 -24.67
N THR A 318 15.21 -4.26 -24.19
CA THR A 318 16.67 -4.08 -24.14
C THR A 318 17.42 -5.40 -24.34
N SER A 319 18.61 -5.33 -24.96
CA SER A 319 19.52 -6.46 -25.17
C SER A 319 19.84 -7.21 -23.88
N ALA A 320 19.99 -6.48 -22.76
CA ALA A 320 20.19 -7.06 -21.43
C ALA A 320 19.04 -7.97 -20.96
N HIS A 321 17.79 -7.68 -21.33
CA HIS A 321 16.66 -8.57 -21.01
C HIS A 321 16.66 -9.83 -21.89
N ILE A 322 17.10 -9.73 -23.14
CA ILE A 322 17.27 -10.90 -24.02
C ILE A 322 18.39 -11.79 -23.49
N GLU A 323 19.48 -11.21 -22.99
CA GLU A 323 20.62 -11.93 -22.44
C GLU A 323 20.32 -12.60 -21.07
N ALA A 324 19.53 -11.93 -20.22
CA ALA A 324 19.05 -12.53 -18.97
C ALA A 324 18.07 -13.69 -19.22
N ILE A 325 17.21 -13.56 -20.24
CA ILE A 325 16.29 -14.63 -20.64
C ILE A 325 17.04 -15.77 -21.34
N SER A 326 18.05 -15.49 -22.16
CA SER A 326 18.85 -16.54 -22.83
C SER A 326 19.69 -17.33 -21.84
N ARG A 327 20.26 -16.69 -20.80
CA ARG A 327 20.94 -17.40 -19.70
C ARG A 327 19.98 -18.22 -18.85
N ALA A 328 18.79 -17.71 -18.57
CA ALA A 328 17.78 -18.42 -17.78
C ALA A 328 17.15 -19.62 -18.53
N LEU A 329 17.21 -19.62 -19.87
CA LEU A 329 16.69 -20.68 -20.74
C LEU A 329 17.77 -21.62 -21.28
N ALA A 330 19.05 -21.38 -20.98
CA ALA A 330 20.13 -22.26 -21.38
C ALA A 330 20.04 -23.60 -20.61
N PRO A 331 20.16 -24.75 -21.28
CA PRO A 331 20.20 -26.04 -20.59
C PRO A 331 21.45 -26.12 -19.69
N PRO A 332 21.39 -26.80 -18.54
CA PRO A 332 22.56 -26.99 -17.68
C PRO A 332 23.63 -27.76 -18.45
N LEU A 333 24.88 -27.28 -18.38
CA LEU A 333 26.03 -28.00 -18.94
C LEU A 333 26.16 -29.36 -18.25
N PRO A 334 26.48 -30.44 -19.00
CA PRO A 334 26.69 -31.75 -18.39
C PRO A 334 27.85 -31.66 -17.38
N PRO A 335 27.77 -32.41 -16.26
CA PRO A 335 28.85 -32.47 -15.31
C PRO A 335 30.09 -33.06 -15.98
N SER A 336 31.23 -32.38 -15.80
CA SER A 336 32.56 -32.85 -16.19
C SER A 336 33.00 -34.05 -15.38
#